data_AF-A0A538GSJ4-F1
#
_entry.id   AF-A0A538GSJ4-F1
#
_cell.length_a   1.000
_cell.length_b   1.000
_cell.length_c   1.000
_cell.angle_alpha   90.00
_cell.angle_beta   90.00
_cell.angle_gamma   90.00
#
_symmetry.space_group_name_H-M   'P 1'
#
loop_
_entity.id
_entity.type
_entity.pdbx_description
1 polymer ?
#
loop_
_entity_poly.entity_id
_entity_poly.type
_entity_poly.pdbx_seq_one_letter_code
_entity_poly.pdbx_strand_id
1 'polypeptide(L)'
;MQGHCERARQWASAVVDGELSTFERALLEDHLERCGSCREFSRDVNGLTSALRAAPREPFEGVVIGRVRRQVRLRLAPAAAAMAIAAVGLGSVLASTQLNRAPGIQPEVAPLPAPADFALNQGRSEQLKQLELARLAERPGPAVLP
;
A
#
# COMPACT_ATOMS: atom_id res chain seq x y z
N MET A 1 -19.37 11.67 -23.17
CA MET A 1 -20.30 11.59 -22.02
C MET A 1 -20.13 10.33 -21.15
N GLN A 2 -19.16 9.43 -21.41
CA GLN A 2 -18.98 8.20 -20.61
C GLN A 2 -18.35 8.45 -19.22
N GLY A 3 -17.37 9.35 -19.12
CA GLY A 3 -16.67 9.62 -17.86
C GLY A 3 -17.56 10.19 -16.73
N HIS A 4 -18.64 10.90 -17.04
CA HIS A 4 -19.61 11.36 -16.04
C HIS A 4 -20.46 10.21 -15.50
N CYS A 5 -20.85 9.26 -16.36
CA CYS A 5 -21.61 8.07 -15.94
C CYS A 5 -20.75 7.13 -15.09
N GLU A 6 -19.48 6.93 -15.45
CA GLU A 6 -18.55 6.12 -14.64
C GLU A 6 -18.40 6.71 -13.23
N ARG A 7 -18.19 8.03 -13.13
CA ARG A 7 -18.13 8.73 -11.84
C ARG A 7 -19.43 8.57 -11.05
N ALA A 8 -20.58 8.74 -11.69
CA ALA A 8 -21.88 8.58 -11.04
C ALA A 8 -22.09 7.15 -10.52
N ARG A 9 -21.65 6.12 -11.25
CA ARG A 9 -21.72 4.73 -10.80
C ARG A 9 -20.80 4.45 -9.60
N GLN A 10 -19.60 5.03 -9.59
CA GLN A 10 -18.71 4.96 -8.43
C GLN A 10 -19.35 5.59 -7.20
N TRP A 11 -19.91 6.80 -7.33
CA TRP A 11 -20.62 7.45 -6.24
C TRP A 11 -21.84 6.65 -5.78
N ALA A 12 -22.63 6.08 -6.70
CA ALA A 12 -23.76 5.23 -6.34
C ALA A 12 -23.36 3.99 -5.52
N SER A 13 -22.16 3.43 -5.75
CA SER A 13 -21.59 2.38 -4.88
C SER A 13 -21.21 2.95 -3.52
N ALA A 14 -20.50 4.08 -3.46
CA ALA A 14 -20.11 4.69 -2.20
C ALA A 14 -21.31 5.15 -1.34
N VAL A 15 -22.47 5.45 -1.95
CA VAL A 15 -23.72 5.74 -1.21
C VAL A 15 -24.11 4.57 -0.32
N VAL A 16 -24.10 3.33 -0.82
CA VAL A 16 -24.56 2.18 -0.04
C VAL A 16 -23.62 1.85 1.12
N ASP A 17 -22.36 2.24 1.02
CA ASP A 17 -21.34 2.11 2.07
C ASP A 17 -21.33 3.28 3.06
N GLY A 18 -22.08 4.35 2.78
CA GLY A 18 -22.15 5.54 3.63
C GLY A 18 -20.92 6.44 3.53
N GLU A 19 -20.11 6.28 2.49
CA GLU A 19 -18.81 6.96 2.33
C GLU A 19 -18.92 8.27 1.54
N LEU A 20 -20.09 8.58 0.98
CA LEU A 20 -20.27 9.73 0.09
C LEU A 20 -20.43 11.05 0.86
N SER A 21 -19.60 12.05 0.54
CA SER A 21 -19.72 13.40 1.11
C SER A 21 -20.97 14.13 0.61
N THR A 22 -21.36 15.22 1.30
CA THR A 22 -22.55 16.03 0.93
C THR A 22 -22.44 16.62 -0.48
N PHE A 23 -21.24 17.11 -0.85
CA PHE A 23 -21.01 17.68 -2.18
C PHE A 23 -21.14 16.63 -3.28
N GLU A 24 -20.52 15.47 -3.10
CA GLU A 24 -20.60 14.37 -4.07
C GLU A 24 -22.03 13.83 -4.20
N ARG A 25 -22.79 13.81 -3.11
CA ARG A 25 -24.21 13.44 -3.13
C ARG A 25 -25.03 14.38 -4.02
N ALA A 26 -24.84 15.70 -3.87
CA ALA A 26 -25.53 16.67 -4.71
C ALA A 26 -25.17 16.51 -6.21
N LEU A 27 -23.89 16.24 -6.51
CA LEU A 27 -23.46 15.97 -7.90
C LEU A 27 -24.06 14.67 -8.45
N LEU A 28 -24.15 13.63 -7.64
CA LEU A 28 -24.80 12.39 -8.01
C LEU A 28 -26.28 12.62 -8.30
N GLU A 29 -27.01 13.30 -7.42
CA GLU A 29 -28.43 13.62 -7.57
C GLU A 29 -28.69 14.38 -8.89
N ASP A 30 -27.93 15.44 -9.17
CA ASP A 30 -28.01 16.19 -10.43
C ASP A 30 -27.73 15.31 -11.67
N HIS A 31 -26.79 14.36 -11.59
CA HIS A 31 -26.58 13.40 -12.68
C HIS A 31 -27.76 12.43 -12.83
N LEU A 32 -28.28 11.93 -11.72
CA LEU A 32 -29.41 11.01 -11.69
C LEU A 32 -30.68 11.66 -12.22
N GLU A 33 -30.88 12.97 -12.17
CA GLU A 33 -32.03 13.64 -12.81
C GLU A 33 -31.98 13.56 -14.35
N ARG A 34 -30.79 13.52 -14.93
CA ARG A 34 -30.58 13.60 -16.39
C ARG A 34 -30.31 12.25 -17.04
N CYS A 35 -29.80 11.26 -16.29
CA CYS A 35 -29.34 9.98 -16.83
C CYS A 35 -30.17 8.78 -16.35
N GLY A 36 -31.01 8.23 -17.24
CA GLY A 36 -31.86 7.07 -16.93
C GLY A 36 -31.09 5.80 -16.57
N SER A 37 -30.01 5.48 -17.28
CA SER A 37 -29.22 4.27 -17.02
C SER A 37 -28.48 4.32 -15.68
N CYS A 38 -28.09 5.51 -15.22
CA CYS A 38 -27.48 5.66 -13.89
C CYS A 38 -28.53 5.62 -12.77
N ARG A 39 -29.78 6.05 -13.02
CA ARG A 39 -30.90 5.84 -12.08
C ARG A 39 -31.21 4.36 -11.88
N GLU A 40 -31.29 3.59 -12.97
CA GLU A 40 -31.46 2.13 -12.87
C GLU A 40 -30.33 1.50 -12.07
N PHE A 41 -29.08 1.78 -12.45
CA PHE A 41 -27.92 1.26 -11.71
C PHE A 41 -27.95 1.60 -10.22
N SER A 42 -28.26 2.85 -9.87
CA SER A 42 -28.35 3.27 -8.47
C SER A 42 -29.47 2.52 -7.73
N ARG A 43 -30.64 2.33 -8.36
CA ARG A 43 -31.73 1.54 -7.79
C ARG A 43 -31.32 0.08 -7.57
N ASP A 44 -30.65 -0.53 -8.54
CA ASP A 44 -30.24 -1.93 -8.50
C ASP A 44 -29.22 -2.19 -7.38
N VAL A 45 -28.20 -1.33 -7.27
CA VAL A 45 -27.17 -1.45 -6.23
C VAL A 45 -27.78 -1.26 -4.84
N ASN A 46 -28.67 -0.28 -4.66
CA ASN A 46 -29.39 -0.07 -3.40
C ASN A 46 -30.28 -1.26 -3.04
N GLY A 47 -31.03 -1.78 -4.02
CA GLY A 47 -31.93 -2.92 -3.84
C GLY A 47 -31.17 -4.19 -3.47
N LEU A 48 -30.11 -4.52 -4.22
CA LEU A 48 -29.26 -5.69 -3.95
C LEU A 48 -28.62 -5.61 -2.57
N THR A 49 -28.05 -4.44 -2.23
CA THR A 49 -27.42 -4.25 -0.91
C THR A 49 -28.42 -4.39 0.22
N SER A 50 -29.62 -3.82 0.06
CA SER A 50 -30.69 -3.93 1.05
C SER A 50 -31.14 -5.38 1.23
N ALA A 51 -31.30 -6.13 0.14
CA ALA A 51 -31.66 -7.54 0.19
C ALA A 51 -30.58 -8.38 0.92
N LEU A 52 -29.30 -8.16 0.61
CA LEU A 52 -28.19 -8.85 1.27
C LEU A 52 -28.10 -8.52 2.77
N ARG A 53 -28.32 -7.26 3.15
CA ARG A 53 -28.28 -6.84 4.56
C ARG A 53 -29.49 -7.32 5.37
N ALA A 54 -30.64 -7.48 4.72
CA ALA A 54 -31.86 -8.00 5.34
C ALA A 54 -31.90 -9.54 5.40
N ALA A 55 -31.08 -10.23 4.60
CA ALA A 55 -31.03 -11.68 4.58
C ALA A 55 -30.59 -12.25 5.95
N PRO A 56 -31.16 -13.39 6.39
CA PRO A 56 -30.66 -14.11 7.55
C PRO A 56 -29.18 -14.42 7.40
N ARG A 57 -28.41 -14.28 8.48
CA ARG A 57 -26.98 -14.59 8.48
C ARG A 57 -26.81 -16.11 8.41
N GLU A 58 -26.02 -16.57 7.46
CA GLU A 58 -25.62 -17.97 7.41
C GLU A 58 -24.65 -18.30 8.56
N PRO A 59 -24.75 -19.49 9.16
CA PRO A 59 -23.80 -19.93 10.17
C PRO A 59 -22.40 -20.03 9.55
N PHE A 60 -21.41 -19.42 10.20
CA PHE A 60 -20.01 -19.46 9.79
C PHE A 60 -19.23 -20.36 10.75
N GLU A 61 -18.79 -21.52 10.26
CA GLU A 61 -18.06 -22.53 11.06
C GLU A 61 -16.61 -22.13 11.41
N GLY A 62 -16.20 -20.93 11.00
CA GLY A 62 -14.86 -20.41 11.23
C GLY A 62 -13.88 -20.77 10.13
N VAL A 63 -12.81 -19.98 10.03
CA VAL A 63 -11.66 -20.28 9.16
C VAL A 63 -10.49 -20.70 10.05
N VAL A 64 -9.98 -21.90 9.84
CA VAL A 64 -8.76 -22.36 10.52
C VAL A 64 -7.56 -21.69 9.87
N ILE A 65 -7.16 -20.53 10.39
CA ILE A 65 -5.90 -19.91 10.02
C ILE A 65 -4.77 -20.64 10.75
N GLY A 66 -4.09 -21.55 10.05
CA GLY A 66 -2.91 -22.23 10.60
C GLY A 66 -1.84 -21.22 10.98
N ARG A 67 -1.53 -21.08 12.28
CA ARG A 67 -0.37 -20.29 12.73
C ARG A 67 0.90 -20.99 12.25
N VAL A 68 1.57 -20.44 11.23
CA VAL A 68 2.91 -20.87 10.84
C VAL A 68 3.87 -20.46 11.96
N ARG A 69 4.07 -21.34 12.96
CA ARG A 69 5.15 -21.19 13.93
C ARG A 69 6.47 -21.40 13.18
N ARG A 70 7.07 -20.32 12.67
CA ARG A 70 8.49 -20.31 12.30
C ARG A 70 9.28 -20.55 13.58
N GLN A 71 9.56 -21.81 13.90
CA GLN A 71 10.59 -22.15 14.86
C GLN A 71 11.91 -21.76 14.21
N VAL A 72 12.31 -20.50 14.37
CA VAL A 72 13.66 -20.05 14.05
C VAL A 72 14.55 -20.73 15.08
N ARG A 73 15.00 -21.95 14.76
CA ARG A 73 16.09 -22.59 15.49
C ARG A 73 17.34 -21.78 15.16
N LEU A 74 17.59 -20.69 15.88
CA LEU A 74 18.90 -20.09 15.95
C LEU A 74 19.81 -21.15 16.59
N ARG A 75 20.41 -22.01 15.75
CA ARG A 75 21.60 -22.75 16.13
C ARG A 75 22.74 -21.74 16.17
N LEU A 76 22.71 -20.85 17.17
CA LEU A 76 23.88 -20.08 17.54
C LEU A 76 24.89 -21.09 18.08
N ALA A 77 25.84 -21.48 17.23
CA ALA A 77 27.02 -22.16 17.71
C ALA A 77 27.72 -21.20 18.69
N PRO A 78 28.09 -21.64 19.91
CA PRO A 78 28.68 -20.77 20.94
C PRO A 78 29.97 -20.06 20.48
N ALA A 79 30.59 -20.51 19.39
CA ALA A 79 31.75 -19.89 18.78
C ALA A 79 31.51 -18.48 18.21
N ALA A 80 30.29 -18.13 17.77
CA ALA A 80 30.01 -16.82 17.16
C ALA A 80 29.99 -15.68 18.19
N ALA A 81 29.59 -15.96 19.44
CA ALA A 81 29.55 -14.95 20.50
C ALA A 81 30.95 -14.53 20.97
N ALA A 82 31.94 -15.43 20.92
CA ALA A 82 33.32 -15.14 21.34
C ALA A 82 34.05 -14.17 20.40
N MET A 83 33.74 -14.20 19.09
CA MET A 83 34.39 -13.34 18.09
C MET A 83 33.99 -11.86 18.21
N ALA A 84 32.75 -11.58 18.64
CA ALA A 84 32.26 -10.20 18.78
C ALA A 84 32.96 -9.44 19.93
N ILE A 85 33.34 -10.12 21.00
CA ILE A 85 34.00 -9.50 22.16
C ILE A 85 35.44 -9.08 21.82
N ALA A 86 36.17 -9.91 21.06
CA ALA A 86 37.55 -9.62 20.67
C ALA A 86 37.68 -8.41 19.73
N ALA A 87 36.71 -8.20 18.83
CA ALA A 87 36.72 -7.08 17.89
C ALA A 87 36.52 -5.71 18.57
N VAL A 88 35.72 -5.64 19.65
CA VAL A 88 35.48 -4.39 20.40
C VAL A 88 36.71 -3.98 21.23
N GLY A 89 37.40 -4.94 21.85
CA GLY A 89 38.55 -4.65 22.71
C GLY A 89 39.78 -4.08 21.97
N LEU A 90 40.08 -4.60 20.77
CA LEU A 90 41.22 -4.13 19.96
C LEU A 90 40.90 -2.84 19.17
N GLY A 91 39.62 -2.59 18.83
CA GLY A 91 39.20 -1.40 18.09
C GLY A 91 39.31 -0.09 18.89
N SER A 92 39.02 -0.10 20.19
CA SER A 92 39.05 1.12 21.02
C SER A 92 40.44 1.71 21.24
N VAL A 93 41.50 0.89 21.23
CA VAL A 93 42.87 1.38 21.46
C VAL A 93 43.46 2.03 20.20
N LEU A 94 43.09 1.54 19.01
CA LEU A 94 43.54 2.12 17.75
C LEU A 94 42.70 3.34 17.31
N ALA A 95 41.42 3.41 17.69
CA ALA A 95 40.55 4.53 17.35
C ALA A 95 40.86 5.80 18.17
N SER A 96 41.34 5.66 19.40
CA SER A 96 41.60 6.81 20.30
C SER A 96 42.77 7.69 19.85
N THR A 97 43.69 7.18 19.02
CA THR A 97 44.80 7.96 18.45
C THR A 97 44.45 8.64 17.13
N GLN A 98 43.36 8.24 16.45
CA GLN A 98 42.91 8.77 15.16
C GLN A 98 41.72 9.76 15.27
N LEU A 99 40.93 9.72 16.35
CA LEU A 99 39.77 10.61 16.53
C LEU A 99 40.12 12.09 16.79
N ASN A 100 41.39 12.44 17.00
CA ASN A 100 41.80 13.86 17.06
C ASN A 100 41.89 14.51 15.66
N ARG A 101 41.49 13.81 14.58
CA ARG A 101 41.64 14.31 13.21
C ARG A 101 40.59 13.79 12.22
N ALA A 102 39.28 13.89 12.47
CA ALA A 102 38.24 13.98 11.42
C ALA A 102 36.80 14.10 11.99
N PRO A 103 35.86 14.74 11.25
CA PRO A 103 34.50 15.01 11.70
C PRO A 103 33.57 13.79 11.58
N GLY A 104 32.41 13.91 12.24
CA GLY A 104 31.53 12.84 12.69
C GLY A 104 30.97 11.87 11.64
N ILE A 105 30.87 10.62 12.06
CA ILE A 105 30.20 9.51 11.37
C ILE A 105 28.88 9.23 12.10
N GLN A 106 27.75 9.40 11.40
CA GLN A 106 26.43 9.00 11.87
C GLN A 106 26.27 7.48 11.70
N PRO A 107 25.64 6.75 12.64
CA PRO A 107 25.46 5.31 12.53
C PRO A 107 24.41 4.97 11.46
N GLU A 108 24.84 4.25 10.42
CA GLU A 108 23.94 3.66 9.42
C GLU A 108 23.20 2.47 10.04
N VAL A 109 21.88 2.63 10.24
CA VAL A 109 21.00 1.57 10.73
C VAL A 109 20.66 0.66 9.55
N ALA A 110 21.25 -0.54 9.52
CA ALA A 110 20.93 -1.57 8.53
C ALA A 110 19.44 -1.96 8.64
N PRO A 111 18.65 -1.98 7.54
CA PRO A 111 17.25 -2.36 7.59
C PRO A 111 17.08 -3.83 7.97
N LEU A 112 16.16 -4.12 8.91
CA LEU A 112 15.69 -5.47 9.19
C LEU A 112 15.09 -6.09 7.91
N PRO A 113 15.31 -7.39 7.62
CA PRO A 113 14.73 -8.03 6.46
C PRO A 113 13.21 -8.10 6.60
N ALA A 114 12.50 -7.42 5.69
CA ALA A 114 11.06 -7.44 5.63
C ALA A 114 10.53 -8.84 5.28
N PRO A 115 9.34 -9.25 5.77
CA PRO A 115 8.71 -10.50 5.36
C PRO A 115 8.48 -10.52 3.84
N ALA A 116 8.58 -11.69 3.21
CA ALA A 116 8.58 -11.87 1.75
C ALA A 116 7.37 -11.23 1.02
N ASP A 117 6.23 -11.11 1.70
CA ASP A 117 5.02 -10.48 1.16
C ASP A 117 5.18 -8.95 0.97
N PHE A 118 6.08 -8.33 1.74
CA PHE A 118 6.46 -6.93 1.59
C PHE A 118 7.35 -6.72 0.37
N ALA A 119 8.23 -7.67 0.06
CA ALA A 119 9.12 -7.61 -1.10
C ALA A 119 8.34 -7.67 -2.43
N LEU A 120 7.26 -8.45 -2.51
CA LEU A 120 6.36 -8.49 -3.67
C LEU A 120 5.65 -7.15 -3.89
N ASN A 121 5.18 -6.51 -2.81
CA ASN A 121 4.55 -5.19 -2.90
C ASN A 121 5.56 -4.08 -3.25
N GLN A 122 6.78 -4.14 -2.71
CA GLN A 122 7.82 -3.15 -2.98
C GLN A 122 8.30 -3.21 -4.44
N GLY A 123 8.55 -4.40 -4.98
CA GLY A 123 8.91 -4.58 -6.40
C GLY A 123 7.85 -4.06 -7.36
N ARG A 124 6.56 -4.28 -7.05
CA ARG A 124 5.45 -3.77 -7.86
C ARG A 124 5.36 -2.23 -7.82
N SER A 125 5.65 -1.62 -6.68
CA SER A 125 5.63 -0.15 -6.55
C SER A 125 6.75 0.52 -7.35
N GLU A 126 7.95 -0.08 -7.38
CA GLU A 126 9.08 0.44 -8.15
C GLU A 126 8.88 0.28 -9.66
N GLN A 127 8.28 -0.84 -10.10
CA GLN A 127 7.90 -1.00 -11.50
C GLN A 127 6.88 0.04 -11.98
N LEU A 128 5.90 0.40 -11.15
CA LEU A 128 4.93 1.44 -11.49
C LEU A 128 5.59 2.81 -11.64
N LYS A 129 6.49 3.17 -10.72
CA LYS A 129 7.27 4.42 -10.82
C LYS A 129 8.14 4.44 -12.08
N GLN A 130 8.79 3.34 -12.42
CA GLN A 130 9.62 3.25 -13.63
C GLN A 130 8.79 3.38 -14.92
N LEU A 131 7.62 2.76 -14.96
CA LEU A 131 6.69 2.90 -16.09
C LEU A 131 6.18 4.34 -16.24
N GLU A 132 5.92 5.02 -15.11
CA GLU A 132 5.48 6.40 -15.11
C GLU A 132 6.58 7.36 -15.56
N LEU A 133 7.82 7.13 -15.11
CA LEU A 133 9.00 7.88 -15.57
C LEU A 133 9.29 7.65 -17.06
N ALA A 134 9.19 6.41 -17.54
CA ALA A 134 9.36 6.10 -18.96
C ALA A 134 8.30 6.80 -19.82
N ARG A 135 7.03 6.79 -19.39
CA ARG A 135 5.94 7.50 -20.08
C ARG A 135 6.14 9.01 -20.10
N LEU A 136 6.69 9.60 -19.04
CA LEU A 136 7.00 11.02 -19.00
C LEU A 136 8.15 11.38 -19.96
N ALA A 137 9.16 10.51 -20.08
CA ALA A 137 10.27 10.69 -21.01
C ALA A 137 9.83 10.55 -22.48
N GLU A 138 8.81 9.73 -22.76
CA GLU A 138 8.24 9.54 -24.10
C GLU A 138 7.20 10.61 -24.50
N ARG A 139 6.86 11.58 -23.63
CA ARG A 139 5.96 12.68 -24.03
C ARG A 139 6.68 13.58 -25.03
N PRO A 140 6.24 13.66 -26.30
CA PRO A 140 6.79 14.64 -27.22
C PRO A 140 6.52 16.04 -26.67
N GLY A 141 7.59 16.86 -26.61
CA GLY A 141 7.49 18.25 -26.18
C GLY A 141 6.48 19.02 -27.04
N PRO A 142 5.86 20.09 -26.50
CA PRO A 142 4.88 20.86 -27.25
C PRO A 142 5.52 21.39 -28.53
N ALA A 143 4.89 21.08 -29.67
CA ALA A 143 5.26 21.64 -30.96
C ALA A 143 5.17 23.17 -30.87
N VAL A 144 6.32 23.83 -30.87
CA VAL A 144 6.39 25.29 -31.02
C VAL A 144 6.05 25.59 -32.48
N LEU A 145 4.80 26.05 -32.71
CA LEU A 145 4.38 26.58 -33.99
C LEU A 145 4.96 28.01 -34.15
N PRO A 146 5.42 28.38 -35.35
CA PRO A 146 6.03 29.69 -35.63
C PRO A 146 5.03 30.85 -35.60
#